data_AF-A0A259ND61-F1
#
_entry.id   AF-A0A259ND61-F1
#
_cell.length_a   1.000
_cell.length_b   1.000
_cell.length_c   1.000
_cell.angle_alpha   90.00
_cell.angle_beta   90.00
_cell.angle_gamma   90.00
#
_symmetry.space_group_name_H-M   'P 1'
#
loop_
_entity.id
_entity.type
_entity.pdbx_description
1 polymer ?
#
loop_
_entity_poly.entity_id
_entity_poly.type
_entity_poly.pdbx_seq_one_letter_code
_entity_poly.pdbx_strand_id
1 'polypeptide(L)'
;MQIEVLIRNITPIFSAAPGSYYVSLDGTINPPQGASRFPLTRARTMTVVAETGDGVAKAVPLPIVPGNTMRNLLRRTMLKDVIEPALRDKSAQLSIGAYATAYAGNSSGNPDGVPSSFDEIVTMRAHPFLGLFGGGPRMLQGRLMVDSLYPIHQFSQRIIGSDYINDSIKGGITEIVWTRRNDPILQLGSPDDAAVIEGGAQAANDWITSLLATTKAKKGKAAKQADEAAESSDDNGRGLKAFNAHEVVIAGVKWLWRINVDRPSEAQIGLILLALNKLANQRIAGGHAKDYGRFVIEDVILDGESVWTPSGVSGQATEQFFDAIAEALDGMTSSEFEQFAASAKEA
;
A
#
# COMPACT_ATOMS: atom_id res chain seq x y z
N MET A 1 10.81 15.69 15.87
CA MET A 1 9.71 14.96 16.53
C MET A 1 9.54 13.63 15.84
N GLN A 2 9.35 12.57 16.62
CA GLN A 2 9.15 11.21 16.18
C GLN A 2 7.81 10.69 16.72
N ILE A 3 7.07 10.01 15.84
CA ILE A 3 5.84 9.29 16.18
C ILE A 3 6.04 7.84 15.76
N GLU A 4 5.86 6.92 16.70
CA GLU A 4 5.86 5.48 16.42
C GLU A 4 4.43 4.95 16.53
N VAL A 5 4.00 4.14 15.57
CA VAL A 5 2.69 3.51 15.56
C VAL A 5 2.87 2.01 15.51
N LEU A 6 2.37 1.33 16.54
CA LEU A 6 2.36 -0.11 16.63
C LEU A 6 1.07 -0.64 16.04
N ILE A 7 1.20 -1.53 15.07
CA ILE A 7 0.07 -2.06 14.30
C ILE A 7 0.12 -3.57 14.35
N ARG A 8 -1.03 -4.23 14.53
CA ARG A 8 -1.16 -5.67 14.28
C ARG A 8 -2.14 -5.93 13.16
N ASN A 9 -1.74 -6.72 12.17
CA ASN A 9 -2.63 -7.05 11.07
C ASN A 9 -3.62 -8.15 11.46
N ILE A 10 -4.91 -7.93 11.17
CA ILE A 10 -5.99 -8.91 11.42
C ILE A 10 -6.09 -9.90 10.25
N THR A 11 -5.84 -9.41 9.05
CA THR A 11 -5.84 -10.20 7.80
C THR A 11 -4.47 -10.16 7.16
N PRO A 12 -4.17 -11.03 6.18
CA PRO A 12 -2.90 -10.97 5.47
C PRO A 12 -2.58 -9.59 4.89
N ILE A 13 -1.30 -9.22 4.89
CA ILE A 13 -0.82 -8.01 4.21
C ILE A 13 -0.17 -8.40 2.89
N PHE A 14 -0.60 -7.75 1.82
CA PHE A 14 -0.05 -7.94 0.50
C PHE A 14 0.53 -6.63 -0.05
N SER A 15 1.86 -6.57 -0.11
CA SER A 15 2.61 -5.49 -0.75
C SER A 15 3.28 -6.07 -1.98
N ALA A 16 2.85 -5.73 -3.18
CA ALA A 16 3.33 -6.39 -4.39
C ALA A 16 4.76 -5.96 -4.75
N ALA A 17 5.62 -6.94 -5.05
CA ALA A 17 6.88 -6.73 -5.72
C ALA A 17 6.69 -6.76 -7.25
N PRO A 18 7.31 -5.86 -8.02
CA PRO A 18 7.36 -5.99 -9.47
C PRO A 18 8.19 -7.22 -9.87
N GLY A 19 7.87 -7.83 -11.00
CA GLY A 19 8.66 -8.92 -11.58
C GLY A 19 7.80 -10.10 -12.06
N SER A 20 8.46 -11.03 -12.73
CA SER A 20 7.85 -12.24 -13.28
C SER A 20 8.26 -13.45 -12.44
N TYR A 21 7.41 -13.82 -11.47
CA TYR A 21 7.67 -14.95 -10.58
C TYR A 21 6.69 -16.08 -10.84
N TYR A 22 7.15 -17.29 -10.53
CA TYR A 22 6.34 -18.50 -10.62
C TYR A 22 6.46 -19.32 -9.34
N VAL A 23 5.51 -20.19 -9.11
CA VAL A 23 5.53 -21.14 -8.00
C VAL A 23 4.94 -22.47 -8.42
N SER A 24 5.49 -23.58 -7.91
CA SER A 24 4.92 -24.91 -8.07
C SER A 24 3.98 -25.27 -6.91
N LEU A 25 3.22 -26.35 -7.04
CA LEU A 25 2.23 -26.77 -6.02
C LEU A 25 2.86 -27.14 -4.67
N ASP A 26 4.13 -27.56 -4.67
CA ASP A 26 4.92 -27.84 -3.47
C ASP A 26 5.47 -26.56 -2.79
N GLY A 27 5.24 -25.39 -3.37
CA GLY A 27 5.68 -24.10 -2.84
C GLY A 27 7.05 -23.63 -3.33
N THR A 28 7.71 -24.37 -4.23
CA THR A 28 9.02 -23.93 -4.77
C THR A 28 8.85 -22.68 -5.63
N ILE A 29 9.47 -21.57 -5.23
CA ILE A 29 9.47 -20.30 -5.97
C ILE A 29 10.50 -20.38 -7.11
N ASN A 30 10.08 -19.94 -8.30
CA ASN A 30 10.83 -20.03 -9.55
C ASN A 30 11.35 -21.44 -9.80
N PRO A 31 10.44 -22.44 -9.87
CA PRO A 31 10.84 -23.82 -10.09
C PRO A 31 11.53 -23.96 -11.46
N PRO A 32 12.39 -24.98 -11.61
CA PRO A 32 13.14 -25.21 -12.85
C PRO A 32 12.21 -25.45 -14.05
N GLN A 33 12.76 -25.26 -15.25
CA GLN A 33 12.03 -25.56 -16.48
C GLN A 33 11.59 -27.03 -16.51
N GLY A 34 10.37 -27.29 -16.99
CA GLY A 34 9.75 -28.63 -17.00
C GLY A 34 8.93 -28.97 -15.75
N ALA A 35 9.04 -28.19 -14.67
CA ALA A 35 8.14 -28.31 -13.52
C ALA A 35 6.79 -27.62 -13.79
N SER A 36 5.76 -27.95 -13.02
CA SER A 36 4.49 -27.21 -13.04
C SER A 36 4.71 -25.79 -12.49
N ARG A 37 4.33 -24.76 -13.26
CA ARG A 37 4.56 -23.34 -12.90
C ARG A 37 3.24 -22.59 -12.87
N PHE A 38 2.98 -21.88 -11.79
CA PHE A 38 1.84 -20.98 -11.65
C PHE A 38 2.33 -19.55 -11.45
N PRO A 39 1.70 -18.54 -12.07
CA PRO A 39 2.09 -17.15 -11.84
C PRO A 39 2.00 -16.81 -10.36
N LEU A 40 3.06 -16.21 -9.83
CA LEU A 40 3.17 -15.74 -8.46
C LEU A 40 3.37 -14.23 -8.46
N THR A 41 2.56 -13.49 -7.71
CA THR A 41 2.93 -12.12 -7.30
C THR A 41 3.57 -12.17 -5.93
N ARG A 42 4.85 -11.79 -5.85
CA ARG A 42 5.63 -11.83 -4.61
C ARG A 42 5.31 -10.69 -3.67
N ALA A 43 5.52 -10.92 -2.38
CA ALA A 43 5.53 -9.87 -1.38
C ALA A 43 6.80 -9.03 -1.56
N ARG A 44 6.68 -7.72 -1.35
CA ARG A 44 7.79 -6.79 -1.42
C ARG A 44 8.66 -6.98 -0.19
N THR A 45 9.95 -7.21 -0.43
CA THR A 45 10.96 -7.41 0.61
C THR A 45 12.03 -6.34 0.55
N MET A 46 12.65 -6.07 1.69
CA MET A 46 13.89 -5.32 1.82
C MET A 46 14.98 -6.26 2.32
N THR A 47 16.18 -6.19 1.74
CA THR A 47 17.32 -6.94 2.25
C THR A 47 17.85 -6.26 3.50
N VAL A 48 17.94 -7.01 4.60
CA VAL A 48 18.41 -6.53 5.90
C VAL A 48 19.57 -7.38 6.38
N VAL A 49 20.45 -6.79 7.20
CA VAL A 49 21.52 -7.54 7.87
C VAL A 49 20.98 -8.09 9.17
N ALA A 50 21.00 -9.41 9.35
CA ALA A 50 20.52 -10.07 10.55
C ALA A 50 21.42 -11.23 10.97
N GLU A 51 21.47 -11.52 12.27
CA GLU A 51 22.17 -12.71 12.79
C GLU A 51 21.26 -13.93 12.71
N THR A 52 21.72 -14.99 12.05
CA THR A 52 20.92 -16.21 11.82
C THR A 52 21.18 -17.33 12.84
N GLY A 53 21.86 -17.02 13.95
CA GLY A 53 22.16 -17.96 15.03
C GLY A 53 23.50 -18.71 14.89
N ASP A 54 24.21 -18.54 13.78
CA ASP A 54 25.56 -19.08 13.52
C ASP A 54 26.69 -18.09 13.88
N GLY A 55 26.35 -17.00 14.57
CA GLY A 55 27.29 -15.93 14.95
C GLY A 55 27.73 -15.05 13.78
N VAL A 56 27.20 -15.26 12.57
CA VAL A 56 27.53 -14.47 11.37
C VAL A 56 26.30 -13.69 10.91
N ALA A 57 26.47 -12.39 10.76
CA ALA A 57 25.45 -11.53 10.16
C ALA A 57 25.32 -11.82 8.66
N LYS A 58 24.10 -12.06 8.19
CA LYS A 58 23.78 -12.37 6.79
C LYS A 58 22.75 -11.39 6.23
N ALA A 59 22.78 -11.24 4.92
CA ALA A 59 21.74 -10.55 4.18
C ALA A 59 20.50 -11.45 4.10
N VAL A 60 19.38 -10.99 4.66
CA VAL A 60 18.12 -11.74 4.73
C VAL A 60 16.99 -10.88 4.15
N PRO A 61 16.08 -11.42 3.32
CA PRO A 61 14.91 -10.68 2.87
C PRO A 61 13.88 -10.56 4.00
N LEU A 62 13.41 -9.35 4.25
CA LEU A 62 12.35 -9.05 5.20
C LEU A 62 11.15 -8.44 4.45
N PRO A 63 9.93 -8.98 4.57
CA PRO A 63 8.77 -8.37 3.93
C PRO A 63 8.46 -7.01 4.56
N ILE A 64 8.15 -6.02 3.73
CA ILE A 64 7.85 -4.66 4.17
C ILE A 64 6.66 -4.06 3.40
N VAL A 65 6.00 -3.07 3.99
CA VAL A 65 5.20 -2.10 3.23
C VAL A 65 6.06 -0.85 3.02
N PRO A 66 6.34 -0.45 1.76
CA PRO A 66 7.23 0.69 1.50
C PRO A 66 6.78 1.97 2.20
N GLY A 67 7.74 2.77 2.68
CA GLY A 67 7.44 4.03 3.35
C GLY A 67 6.60 4.98 2.50
N ASN A 68 6.77 5.00 1.17
CA ASN A 68 5.93 5.80 0.28
C ASN A 68 4.47 5.34 0.26
N THR A 69 4.20 4.04 0.41
CA THR A 69 2.84 3.51 0.54
C THR A 69 2.20 3.99 1.84
N MET A 70 2.93 3.92 2.96
CA MET A 70 2.45 4.38 4.26
C MET A 70 2.27 5.91 4.29
N ARG A 71 3.20 6.65 3.69
CA ARG A 71 3.12 8.09 3.50
C ARG A 71 1.88 8.50 2.71
N ASN A 72 1.60 7.79 1.61
CA ASN A 72 0.42 8.05 0.79
C ASN A 72 -0.88 7.66 1.49
N LEU A 73 -0.88 6.60 2.29
CA LEU A 73 -2.01 6.25 3.16
C LEU A 73 -2.31 7.41 4.13
N LEU A 74 -1.29 7.89 4.85
CA LEU A 74 -1.44 9.03 5.76
C LEU A 74 -1.93 10.30 5.03
N ARG A 75 -1.32 10.63 3.88
CA ARG A 75 -1.71 11.77 3.04
C ARG A 75 -3.18 11.72 2.64
N ARG A 76 -3.64 10.56 2.18
CA ARG A 76 -5.02 10.36 1.74
C ARG A 76 -6.01 10.41 2.90
N THR A 77 -5.66 9.84 4.05
CA THR A 77 -6.51 9.90 5.24
C THR A 77 -6.64 11.33 5.75
N MET A 78 -5.54 12.10 5.83
CA MET A 78 -5.60 13.52 6.19
C MET A 78 -6.48 14.32 5.24
N LEU A 79 -6.35 14.12 3.93
CA LEU A 79 -7.18 14.84 2.97
C LEU A 79 -8.65 14.44 3.06
N LYS A 80 -8.92 13.15 2.90
CA LYS A 80 -10.28 12.65 2.74
C LYS A 80 -11.09 12.73 4.03
N ASP A 81 -10.47 12.41 5.16
CA ASP A 81 -11.18 12.18 6.42
C ASP A 81 -11.04 13.37 7.39
N VAL A 82 -10.21 14.38 7.08
CA VAL A 82 -10.02 15.58 7.91
C VAL A 82 -10.22 16.88 7.13
N ILE A 83 -9.46 17.11 6.06
CA ILE A 83 -9.47 18.39 5.32
C ILE A 83 -10.70 18.57 4.45
N GLU A 84 -11.09 17.55 3.67
CA GLU A 84 -12.26 17.62 2.79
C GLU A 84 -13.56 17.91 3.56
N PRO A 85 -13.85 17.27 4.71
CA PRO A 85 -14.97 17.66 5.56
C PRO A 85 -14.94 19.13 5.95
N ALA A 86 -13.80 19.65 6.42
CA ALA A 86 -13.66 21.05 6.80
C ALA A 86 -13.89 22.02 5.63
N LEU A 87 -13.42 21.68 4.43
CA LEU A 87 -13.70 22.46 3.22
C LEU A 87 -15.18 22.42 2.84
N ARG A 88 -15.83 21.25 2.93
CA ARG A 88 -17.27 21.08 2.64
C ARG A 88 -18.14 21.86 3.60
N ASP A 89 -17.82 21.87 4.89
CA ASP A 89 -18.56 22.62 5.91
C ASP A 89 -18.57 24.13 5.62
N LYS A 90 -17.51 24.62 4.96
CA LYS A 90 -17.40 26.01 4.48
C LYS A 90 -17.88 26.23 3.05
N SER A 91 -18.43 25.22 2.39
CA SER A 91 -18.78 25.25 0.97
C SER A 91 -17.60 25.66 0.04
N ALA A 92 -16.36 25.39 0.46
CA ALA A 92 -15.16 25.63 -0.33
C ALA A 92 -14.92 24.45 -1.31
N GLN A 93 -14.48 24.76 -2.53
CA GLN A 93 -14.20 23.77 -3.57
C GLN A 93 -12.76 23.92 -4.08
N LEU A 94 -12.15 22.79 -4.42
CA LEU A 94 -10.85 22.72 -5.07
C LEU A 94 -11.05 22.50 -6.58
N SER A 95 -10.21 23.14 -7.38
CA SER A 95 -10.04 22.79 -8.79
C SER A 95 -9.53 21.35 -8.93
N ILE A 96 -9.73 20.74 -10.10
CA ILE A 96 -9.20 19.39 -10.38
C ILE A 96 -7.67 19.37 -10.21
N GLY A 97 -6.98 20.45 -10.59
CA GLY A 97 -5.54 20.59 -10.46
C GLY A 97 -5.08 20.65 -8.99
N ALA A 98 -5.74 21.47 -8.17
CA ALA A 98 -5.48 21.55 -6.74
C ALA A 98 -5.79 20.23 -6.03
N TYR A 99 -6.90 19.58 -6.37
CA TYR A 99 -7.28 18.29 -5.83
C TYR A 99 -6.26 17.19 -6.18
N ALA A 100 -5.87 17.08 -7.46
CA ALA A 100 -4.86 16.12 -7.91
C ALA A 100 -3.49 16.38 -7.24
N THR A 101 -3.08 17.64 -7.13
CA THR A 101 -1.84 18.04 -6.45
C THR A 101 -1.89 17.71 -4.97
N ALA A 102 -3.01 17.97 -4.30
CA ALA A 102 -3.23 17.60 -2.93
C ALA A 102 -3.10 16.08 -2.75
N TYR A 103 -3.66 15.24 -3.62
CA TYR A 103 -3.58 13.78 -3.46
C TYR A 103 -2.25 13.14 -3.88
N ALA A 104 -1.62 13.64 -4.94
CA ALA A 104 -0.47 13.00 -5.60
C ALA A 104 0.86 13.75 -5.39
N GLY A 105 0.83 14.96 -4.85
CA GLY A 105 2.01 15.83 -4.69
C GLY A 105 2.36 16.64 -5.94
N ASN A 106 1.78 16.36 -7.10
CA ASN A 106 1.87 17.16 -8.32
C ASN A 106 0.67 16.82 -9.23
N SER A 107 0.13 17.79 -9.96
CA SER A 107 -0.94 17.59 -10.95
C SER A 107 -0.45 17.07 -12.31
N SER A 108 0.77 17.44 -12.73
CA SER A 108 1.27 17.18 -14.09
C SER A 108 2.33 16.07 -14.18
N GLY A 109 2.91 15.69 -13.04
CA GLY A 109 4.06 14.78 -12.96
C GLY A 109 5.39 15.38 -13.44
N ASN A 110 5.37 16.61 -13.97
CA ASN A 110 6.56 17.31 -14.46
C ASN A 110 6.82 18.57 -13.63
N PRO A 111 7.99 18.70 -12.98
CA PRO A 111 8.39 19.95 -12.36
C PRO A 111 8.53 21.07 -13.40
N ASP A 112 8.24 22.32 -13.02
CA ASP A 112 8.37 23.47 -13.92
C ASP A 112 9.83 23.95 -14.09
N GLY A 113 10.75 23.46 -13.24
CA GLY A 113 12.17 23.80 -13.25
C GLY A 113 12.48 25.16 -12.62
N VAL A 114 11.50 25.83 -12.01
CA VAL A 114 11.66 27.15 -11.39
C VAL A 114 11.95 26.97 -9.89
N PRO A 115 13.01 27.58 -9.34
CA PRO A 115 13.24 27.56 -7.90
C PRO A 115 12.12 28.28 -7.12
N SER A 116 11.79 27.78 -5.94
CA SER A 116 10.89 28.49 -5.02
C SER A 116 11.59 29.64 -4.31
N SER A 117 10.85 30.73 -4.06
CA SER A 117 11.34 31.85 -3.25
C SER A 117 11.38 31.47 -1.76
N PHE A 118 12.15 32.22 -0.97
CA PHE A 118 12.19 32.00 0.48
C PHE A 118 10.80 32.17 1.12
N ASP A 119 10.05 33.19 0.73
CA ASP A 119 8.71 33.47 1.27
C ASP A 119 7.71 32.37 0.90
N GLU A 120 7.80 31.82 -0.31
CA GLU A 120 6.99 30.67 -0.74
C GLU A 120 7.30 29.43 0.13
N ILE A 121 8.59 29.17 0.38
CA ILE A 121 9.03 28.07 1.24
C ILE A 121 8.51 28.25 2.68
N VAL A 122 8.65 29.45 3.25
CA VAL A 122 8.21 29.75 4.62
C VAL A 122 6.70 29.59 4.75
N THR A 123 5.95 30.17 3.82
CA THR A 123 4.47 30.12 3.81
C THR A 123 3.98 28.68 3.67
N MET A 124 4.48 27.93 2.69
CA MET A 124 4.09 26.54 2.48
C MET A 124 4.47 25.66 3.67
N ARG A 125 5.65 25.85 4.26
CA ARG A 125 6.09 25.07 5.43
C ARG A 125 5.25 25.32 6.68
N ALA A 126 4.64 26.50 6.80
CA ALA A 126 3.73 26.82 7.91
C ALA A 126 2.36 26.14 7.75
N HIS A 127 1.93 25.86 6.51
CA HIS A 127 0.64 25.25 6.24
C HIS A 127 0.53 23.85 6.92
N PRO A 128 -0.60 23.53 7.60
CA PRO A 128 -0.76 22.26 8.34
C PRO A 128 -0.60 21.01 7.47
N PHE A 129 -1.17 21.01 6.27
CA PHE A 129 -1.08 19.89 5.34
C PHE A 129 0.07 20.00 4.32
N LEU A 130 0.11 21.08 3.54
CA LEU A 130 1.13 21.26 2.49
C LEU A 130 2.55 21.26 3.05
N GLY A 131 2.76 21.87 4.22
CA GLY A 131 4.07 21.88 4.88
C GLY A 131 4.57 20.49 5.30
N LEU A 132 3.67 19.54 5.57
CA LEU A 132 4.04 18.15 5.86
C LEU A 132 4.53 17.45 4.61
N PHE A 133 3.77 17.50 3.51
CA PHE A 133 4.07 16.64 2.37
C PHE A 133 4.84 17.32 1.23
N GLY A 134 4.82 18.64 1.16
CA GLY A 134 5.36 19.38 0.03
C GLY A 134 4.80 18.91 -1.32
N GLY A 135 5.57 19.14 -2.37
CA GLY A 135 5.21 18.89 -3.77
C GLY A 135 5.01 20.19 -4.57
N GLY A 136 4.00 20.19 -5.44
CA GLY A 136 3.70 21.29 -6.36
C GLY A 136 4.67 21.32 -7.57
N PRO A 137 4.47 22.25 -8.51
CA PRO A 137 5.29 22.37 -9.71
C PRO A 137 6.79 22.55 -9.42
N ARG A 138 7.13 23.21 -8.31
CA ARG A 138 8.51 23.49 -7.89
C ARG A 138 9.11 22.43 -6.95
N MET A 139 8.38 21.33 -6.71
CA MET A 139 8.84 20.21 -5.88
C MET A 139 9.31 20.62 -4.48
N LEU A 140 8.54 21.48 -3.82
CA LEU A 140 8.82 21.94 -2.47
C LEU A 140 8.99 20.78 -1.50
N GLN A 141 10.06 20.81 -0.70
CA GLN A 141 10.32 19.75 0.28
C GLN A 141 9.38 19.87 1.48
N GLY A 142 8.63 18.80 1.75
CA GLY A 142 7.82 18.66 2.96
C GLY A 142 8.65 18.27 4.20
N ARG A 143 8.06 18.44 5.38
CA ARG A 143 8.67 18.11 6.69
C ARG A 143 8.51 16.66 7.11
N LEU A 144 7.59 15.93 6.50
CA LEU A 144 7.22 14.56 6.86
C LEU A 144 8.14 13.54 6.17
N MET A 145 8.82 12.75 7.00
CA MET A 145 9.55 11.55 6.61
C MET A 145 8.82 10.33 7.19
N VAL A 146 8.67 9.29 6.37
CA VAL A 146 7.94 8.08 6.76
C VAL A 146 8.77 6.87 6.40
N ASP A 147 9.06 6.05 7.40
CA ASP A 147 9.79 4.82 7.22
C ASP A 147 8.88 3.76 6.58
N SER A 148 9.50 2.71 6.02
CA SER A 148 8.75 1.51 5.67
C SER A 148 8.10 0.90 6.91
N LEU A 149 6.93 0.30 6.73
CA LEU A 149 6.31 -0.52 7.76
C LEU A 149 7.14 -1.80 7.92
N TYR A 150 7.78 -1.94 9.08
CA TYR A 150 8.63 -3.09 9.39
C TYR A 150 7.87 -4.06 10.28
N PRO A 151 7.90 -5.37 9.99
CA PRO A 151 7.37 -6.35 10.92
C PRO A 151 8.27 -6.39 12.16
N ILE A 152 7.68 -6.55 13.33
CA ILE A 152 8.40 -6.79 14.58
C ILE A 152 8.82 -8.26 14.57
N HIS A 153 10.04 -8.50 14.10
CA HIS A 153 10.57 -9.81 13.72
C HIS A 153 12.04 -9.90 14.10
N GLN A 154 12.54 -11.11 14.38
CA GLN A 154 13.95 -11.31 14.79
C GLN A 154 14.98 -10.68 13.82
N PHE A 155 14.66 -10.62 12.52
CA PHE A 155 15.55 -10.04 11.51
C PHE A 155 15.45 -8.51 11.35
N SER A 156 14.45 -7.87 11.97
CA SER A 156 14.27 -6.42 11.91
C SER A 156 14.88 -5.69 13.10
N GLN A 157 15.38 -6.39 14.12
CA GLN A 157 15.91 -5.82 15.38
C GLN A 157 16.94 -4.69 15.16
N ARG A 158 17.85 -4.82 14.19
CA ARG A 158 18.86 -3.77 13.89
C ARG A 158 18.25 -2.49 13.30
N ILE A 159 17.03 -2.56 12.79
CA ILE A 159 16.29 -1.44 12.21
C ILE A 159 15.32 -0.86 13.25
N ILE A 160 14.55 -1.72 13.91
CA ILE A 160 13.50 -1.29 14.85
C ILE A 160 14.03 -1.00 16.25
N GLY A 161 15.26 -1.42 16.59
CA GLY A 161 15.83 -1.23 17.93
C GLY A 161 15.50 -2.38 18.88
N SER A 162 16.07 -2.31 20.09
CA SER A 162 15.96 -3.37 21.10
C SER A 162 14.62 -3.40 21.85
N ASP A 163 13.88 -2.31 21.82
CA ASP A 163 12.68 -2.13 22.65
C ASP A 163 11.56 -3.10 22.26
N TYR A 164 11.61 -3.61 21.02
CA TYR A 164 10.62 -4.51 20.43
C TYR A 164 11.04 -5.99 20.41
N ILE A 165 12.16 -6.35 21.06
CA ILE A 165 12.69 -7.72 21.04
C ILE A 165 11.68 -8.72 21.62
N ASN A 166 11.00 -8.36 22.71
CA ASN A 166 10.08 -9.26 23.40
C ASN A 166 8.82 -9.59 22.56
N ASP A 167 8.45 -8.70 21.65
CA ASP A 167 7.33 -8.86 20.72
C ASP A 167 7.74 -9.48 19.38
N SER A 168 9.03 -9.76 19.18
CA SER A 168 9.56 -10.23 17.90
C SER A 168 9.18 -11.67 17.60
N ILE A 169 8.46 -11.85 16.48
CA ILE A 169 8.16 -13.17 15.94
C ILE A 169 9.44 -13.80 15.37
N LYS A 170 9.52 -15.13 15.49
CA LYS A 170 10.59 -15.97 14.91
C LYS A 170 10.01 -16.87 13.81
N GLY A 171 10.83 -17.20 12.82
CA GLY A 171 10.46 -18.10 11.72
C GLY A 171 9.91 -17.39 10.48
N GLY A 172 9.26 -18.16 9.59
CA GLY A 172 8.66 -17.60 8.37
C GLY A 172 7.35 -16.87 8.68
N ILE A 173 7.19 -15.67 8.15
CA ILE A 173 5.97 -14.86 8.30
C ILE A 173 5.22 -14.67 6.97
N THR A 174 5.67 -15.31 5.89
CA THR A 174 4.99 -15.27 4.60
C THR A 174 4.38 -16.61 4.24
N GLU A 175 3.28 -16.58 3.49
CA GLU A 175 2.64 -17.76 2.92
C GLU A 175 2.21 -17.52 1.48
N ILE A 176 2.00 -18.61 0.74
CA ILE A 176 1.49 -18.57 -0.63
C ILE A 176 -0.02 -18.83 -0.59
N VAL A 177 -0.80 -17.84 -1.01
CA VAL A 177 -2.26 -17.96 -1.15
C VAL A 177 -2.63 -18.19 -2.60
N TRP A 178 -3.28 -19.33 -2.82
CA TRP A 178 -3.79 -19.74 -4.13
C TRP A 178 -5.17 -19.12 -4.39
N THR A 179 -5.29 -18.45 -5.52
CA THR A 179 -6.54 -17.86 -5.99
C THR A 179 -6.91 -18.46 -7.32
N ARG A 180 -8.16 -18.90 -7.43
CA ARG A 180 -8.68 -19.39 -8.71
C ARG A 180 -9.25 -18.21 -9.47
N ARG A 181 -8.83 -18.04 -10.73
CA ARG A 181 -9.51 -17.13 -11.65
C ARG A 181 -10.90 -17.68 -11.93
N ASN A 182 -11.91 -16.85 -11.72
CA ASN A 182 -13.26 -17.11 -12.17
C ASN A 182 -13.46 -16.43 -13.53
N ASP A 183 -13.77 -17.20 -14.55
CA ASP A 183 -14.10 -16.67 -15.87
C ASP A 183 -15.58 -16.21 -15.85
N PRO A 184 -15.88 -14.95 -16.17
CA PRO A 184 -17.25 -14.43 -16.09
C PRO A 184 -18.20 -15.16 -17.03
N ILE A 185 -17.71 -15.71 -18.15
CA ILE A 185 -18.56 -16.48 -19.08
C ILE A 185 -19.02 -17.80 -18.44
N LEU A 186 -18.24 -18.36 -17.50
CA LEU A 186 -18.65 -19.54 -16.72
C LEU A 186 -19.59 -19.20 -15.56
N GLN A 187 -19.87 -17.92 -15.34
CA GLN A 187 -20.74 -17.43 -14.26
C GLN A 187 -22.04 -16.82 -14.79
N LEU A 188 -22.28 -16.83 -16.11
CA LEU A 188 -23.55 -16.43 -16.69
C LEU A 188 -24.66 -17.27 -16.06
N GLY A 189 -25.61 -16.59 -15.41
CA GLY A 189 -26.67 -17.23 -14.60
C GLY A 189 -28.05 -17.01 -15.18
N SER A 190 -28.20 -16.12 -16.15
CA SER A 190 -29.48 -15.74 -16.73
C SER A 190 -29.38 -15.40 -18.23
N PRO A 191 -30.51 -15.45 -18.96
CA PRO A 191 -30.58 -14.98 -20.34
C PRO A 191 -30.23 -13.49 -20.49
N ASP A 192 -30.48 -12.68 -19.47
CA ASP A 192 -30.18 -11.25 -19.46
C ASP A 192 -28.66 -11.01 -19.50
N ASP A 193 -27.87 -11.87 -18.85
CA ASP A 193 -26.40 -11.79 -18.90
C ASP A 193 -25.87 -12.02 -20.32
N ALA A 194 -26.53 -12.87 -21.11
CA ALA A 194 -26.17 -13.12 -22.50
C ALA A 194 -26.64 -11.99 -23.43
N ALA A 195 -27.71 -11.28 -23.08
CA ALA A 195 -28.28 -10.21 -23.92
C ALA A 195 -27.35 -8.99 -24.08
N VAL A 196 -26.42 -8.78 -23.14
CA VAL A 196 -25.39 -7.73 -23.22
C VAL A 196 -24.14 -8.16 -23.98
N ILE A 197 -24.06 -9.41 -24.44
CA ILE A 197 -22.93 -9.95 -25.20
C ILE A 197 -23.28 -9.88 -26.69
N GLU A 198 -22.39 -9.28 -27.50
CA GLU A 198 -22.53 -9.31 -28.96
C GLU A 198 -22.51 -10.77 -29.47
N GLY A 199 -23.56 -11.18 -30.21
CA GLY A 199 -23.76 -12.58 -30.60
C GLY A 199 -24.42 -13.46 -29.54
N GLY A 200 -24.77 -12.89 -28.38
CA GLY A 200 -25.62 -13.48 -27.35
C GLY A 200 -25.12 -14.81 -26.80
N ALA A 201 -26.06 -15.71 -26.53
CA ALA A 201 -25.77 -17.04 -25.99
C ALA A 201 -24.88 -17.89 -26.93
N GLN A 202 -24.96 -17.66 -28.24
CA GLN A 202 -24.13 -18.40 -29.22
C GLN A 202 -22.65 -18.04 -29.03
N ALA A 203 -22.32 -16.74 -28.96
CA ALA A 203 -20.95 -16.30 -28.72
C ALA A 203 -20.39 -16.80 -27.39
N ALA A 204 -21.20 -16.83 -26.33
CA ALA A 204 -20.81 -17.39 -25.04
C ALA A 204 -20.51 -18.91 -25.12
N ASN A 205 -21.34 -19.67 -25.83
CA ASN A 205 -21.13 -21.10 -26.04
C ASN A 205 -19.88 -21.38 -26.90
N ASP A 206 -19.64 -20.56 -27.92
CA ASP A 206 -18.46 -20.67 -28.78
C ASP A 206 -17.18 -20.38 -27.98
N TRP A 207 -17.19 -19.37 -27.11
CA TRP A 207 -16.11 -19.08 -26.17
C TRP A 207 -15.81 -20.28 -25.26
N ILE A 208 -16.82 -20.84 -24.59
CA ILE A 208 -16.67 -22.01 -23.72
C ILE A 208 -16.11 -23.21 -24.50
N THR A 209 -16.63 -23.45 -25.71
CA THR A 209 -16.21 -24.55 -26.57
C THR A 209 -14.76 -24.38 -27.02
N SER A 210 -14.35 -23.17 -27.40
CA SER A 210 -12.97 -22.86 -27.79
C SER A 210 -11.98 -23.13 -26.63
N LEU A 211 -12.36 -22.78 -25.40
CA LEU A 211 -11.55 -23.01 -24.20
C LEU A 211 -11.45 -24.50 -23.86
N LEU A 212 -12.53 -25.27 -24.01
CA LEU A 212 -12.53 -26.72 -23.83
C LEU A 212 -11.71 -27.44 -24.92
N ALA A 213 -11.81 -26.99 -26.17
CA ALA A 213 -11.05 -27.53 -27.30
C ALA A 213 -9.54 -27.31 -27.12
N THR A 214 -9.14 -26.12 -26.68
CA THR A 214 -7.75 -25.79 -26.35
C THR A 214 -7.20 -26.71 -25.24
N THR A 215 -8.04 -27.08 -24.27
CA THR A 215 -7.66 -27.99 -23.18
C THR A 215 -7.50 -29.45 -23.66
N LYS A 216 -8.37 -29.92 -24.56
CA LYS A 216 -8.29 -31.28 -25.13
C LYS A 216 -7.11 -31.46 -26.09
N ALA A 217 -6.84 -30.46 -26.95
CA ALA A 217 -5.71 -30.49 -27.88
C ALA A 217 -4.36 -30.56 -27.15
N LYS A 218 -4.22 -29.91 -25.99
CA LYS A 218 -3.04 -30.02 -25.13
C LYS A 218 -2.87 -31.41 -24.52
N LYS A 219 -3.94 -32.03 -23.99
CA LYS A 219 -3.90 -33.42 -23.49
C LYS A 219 -3.49 -34.42 -24.58
N GLY A 220 -3.95 -34.24 -25.82
CA GLY A 220 -3.59 -35.11 -26.95
C GLY A 220 -2.12 -34.99 -27.39
N LYS A 221 -1.49 -33.82 -27.22
CA LYS A 221 -0.05 -33.62 -27.48
C LYS A 221 0.83 -34.15 -26.35
N ALA A 222 0.45 -33.94 -25.08
CA ALA A 222 1.16 -34.49 -23.93
C ALA A 222 1.21 -36.04 -23.94
N ALA A 223 0.15 -36.70 -24.42
CA ALA A 223 0.12 -38.15 -24.57
C ALA A 223 1.01 -38.69 -25.71
N LYS A 224 1.35 -37.86 -26.72
CA LYS A 224 2.23 -38.24 -27.83
C LYS A 224 3.71 -37.92 -27.57
N GLN A 225 4.00 -36.95 -26.70
CA GLN A 225 5.37 -36.58 -26.32
C GLN A 225 5.97 -37.46 -25.21
N ALA A 226 5.24 -38.44 -24.70
CA ALA A 226 5.78 -39.40 -23.72
C ALA A 226 6.76 -40.43 -24.34
N ASP A 227 6.84 -40.53 -25.67
CA ASP A 227 7.70 -41.49 -26.39
C ASP A 227 9.04 -40.90 -26.91
N GLU A 228 9.25 -39.58 -26.88
CA GLU A 228 10.49 -38.96 -27.36
C GLU A 228 11.00 -37.91 -26.36
N ALA A 229 12.24 -38.12 -25.88
CA ALA A 229 12.85 -37.32 -24.85
C ALA A 229 13.07 -35.85 -25.27
N ALA A 230 12.57 -34.96 -24.42
CA ALA A 230 13.07 -33.61 -24.11
C ALA A 230 13.33 -32.63 -25.27
N GLU A 231 12.28 -31.88 -25.64
CA GLU A 231 12.46 -30.45 -25.92
C GLU A 231 11.24 -29.64 -25.43
N SER A 232 11.58 -28.59 -24.67
CA SER A 232 10.72 -27.78 -23.82
C SER A 232 9.64 -27.02 -24.59
N SER A 233 8.38 -27.30 -24.29
CA SER A 233 7.33 -26.29 -24.40
C SER A 233 6.82 -25.97 -23.00
N ASP A 234 6.83 -24.67 -22.67
CA ASP A 234 6.40 -24.10 -21.39
C ASP A 234 4.88 -24.36 -21.23
N ASP A 235 4.55 -25.58 -20.79
CA ASP A 235 3.19 -26.13 -20.81
C ASP A 235 2.38 -25.59 -19.62
N ASN A 236 2.11 -24.28 -19.67
CA ASN A 236 1.15 -23.65 -18.80
C ASN A 236 -0.25 -24.09 -19.26
N GLY A 237 -0.76 -25.16 -18.63
CA GLY A 237 -2.14 -25.62 -18.69
C GLY A 237 -3.13 -24.55 -18.18
N ARG A 238 -3.28 -23.47 -18.95
CA ARG A 238 -4.25 -22.40 -18.71
C ARG A 238 -5.62 -22.82 -19.22
N GLY A 239 -6.28 -23.69 -18.47
CA GLY A 239 -7.69 -24.03 -18.67
C GLY A 239 -8.64 -23.00 -18.03
N LEU A 240 -9.94 -23.28 -18.14
CA LEU A 240 -11.10 -22.57 -17.54
C LEU A 240 -11.03 -22.29 -16.02
N LYS A 241 -9.98 -22.80 -15.34
CA LYS A 241 -9.75 -22.72 -13.90
C LYS A 241 -8.26 -22.46 -13.62
N ALA A 242 -7.70 -21.39 -14.19
CA ALA A 242 -6.31 -21.02 -13.93
C ALA A 242 -6.13 -20.56 -12.47
N PHE A 243 -5.15 -21.14 -11.78
CA PHE A 243 -4.73 -20.67 -10.47
C PHE A 243 -3.64 -19.61 -10.62
N ASN A 244 -3.75 -18.56 -9.81
CA ASN A 244 -2.73 -17.55 -9.59
C ASN A 244 -2.39 -17.54 -8.10
N ALA A 245 -1.12 -17.35 -7.78
CA ALA A 245 -0.64 -17.32 -6.42
C ALA A 245 -0.24 -15.90 -6.01
N HIS A 246 -0.39 -15.59 -4.73
CA HIS A 246 0.14 -14.38 -4.10
C HIS A 246 0.95 -14.80 -2.88
N GLU A 247 2.16 -14.26 -2.74
CA GLU A 247 2.88 -14.33 -1.47
C GLU A 247 2.41 -13.17 -0.59
N VAL A 248 1.95 -13.47 0.61
CA VAL A 248 1.41 -12.49 1.56
C VAL A 248 2.09 -12.66 2.92
N VAL A 249 2.10 -11.62 3.74
CA VAL A 249 2.45 -11.74 5.16
C VAL A 249 1.23 -12.21 5.92
N ILE A 250 1.40 -13.24 6.74
CA ILE A 250 0.32 -13.90 7.49
C ILE A 250 -0.37 -12.92 8.48
N ALA A 251 -1.60 -13.25 8.87
CA ALA A 251 -2.33 -12.53 9.90
C ALA A 251 -1.63 -12.61 11.27
N GLY A 252 -1.85 -11.61 12.12
CA GLY A 252 -1.38 -11.57 13.50
C GLY A 252 0.03 -11.03 13.70
N VAL A 253 0.75 -10.64 12.64
CA VAL A 253 2.08 -10.04 12.74
C VAL A 253 1.96 -8.61 13.29
N LYS A 254 2.83 -8.27 14.24
CA LYS A 254 2.99 -6.90 14.72
C LYS A 254 3.95 -6.13 13.83
N TRP A 255 3.75 -4.83 13.71
CA TRP A 255 4.46 -3.95 12.81
C TRP A 255 4.77 -2.63 13.51
N LEU A 256 5.94 -2.08 13.20
CA LEU A 256 6.35 -0.76 13.60
C LEU A 256 6.30 0.17 12.40
N TRP A 257 5.59 1.28 12.56
CA TRP A 257 5.56 2.39 11.63
C TRP A 257 6.15 3.64 12.26
N ARG A 258 7.23 4.19 11.68
CA ARG A 258 7.83 5.43 12.16
C ARG A 258 7.52 6.59 11.25
N ILE A 259 7.12 7.69 11.87
CA ILE A 259 6.86 8.98 11.25
C ILE A 259 7.77 9.99 11.92
N ASN A 260 8.61 10.65 11.14
CA ASN A 260 9.50 11.71 11.61
C ASN A 260 9.07 13.03 10.98
N VAL A 261 9.01 14.09 11.80
CA VAL A 261 8.66 15.43 11.32
C VAL A 261 9.75 16.42 11.70
N ASP A 262 10.33 17.10 10.71
CA ASP A 262 11.29 18.19 10.92
C ASP A 262 10.56 19.45 11.42
N ARG A 263 10.90 19.88 12.65
CA ARG A 263 10.41 21.11 13.31
C ARG A 263 8.90 21.36 13.06
N PRO A 264 8.03 20.41 13.43
CA PRO A 264 6.59 20.55 13.18
C PRO A 264 5.98 21.73 13.92
N SER A 265 4.91 22.31 13.37
CA SER A 265 3.99 23.13 14.17
C SER A 265 2.99 22.23 14.92
N GLU A 266 2.34 22.76 15.94
CA GLU A 266 1.32 22.03 16.72
C GLU A 266 0.18 21.54 15.83
N ALA A 267 -0.29 22.38 14.90
CA ALA A 267 -1.33 22.00 13.93
C ALA A 267 -0.88 20.84 13.00
N GLN A 268 0.40 20.79 12.62
CA GLN A 268 0.94 19.68 11.82
C GLN A 268 0.92 18.37 12.60
N ILE A 269 1.21 18.41 13.90
CA ILE A 269 1.13 17.25 14.80
C ILE A 269 -0.33 16.83 14.96
N GLY A 270 -1.21 17.78 15.27
CA GLY A 270 -2.64 17.55 15.43
C GLY A 270 -3.26 16.88 14.20
N LEU A 271 -2.87 17.31 13.00
CA LEU A 271 -3.33 16.69 11.75
C LEU A 271 -2.87 15.22 11.61
N ILE A 272 -1.64 14.90 12.02
CA ILE A 272 -1.14 13.52 12.03
C ILE A 272 -1.96 12.69 13.02
N LEU A 273 -2.13 13.15 14.26
CA LEU A 273 -2.86 12.41 15.30
C LEU A 273 -4.33 12.21 14.92
N LEU A 274 -5.00 13.21 14.35
CA LEU A 274 -6.37 13.08 13.82
C LEU A 274 -6.43 12.03 12.71
N ALA A 275 -5.47 12.02 11.79
CA ALA A 275 -5.42 11.01 10.74
C ALA A 275 -5.21 9.60 11.30
N LEU A 276 -4.35 9.42 12.32
CA LEU A 276 -4.18 8.14 13.00
C LEU A 276 -5.50 7.64 13.63
N ASN A 277 -6.28 8.54 14.25
CA ASN A 277 -7.62 8.19 14.76
C ASN A 277 -8.57 7.71 13.65
N LYS A 278 -8.47 8.26 12.44
CA LYS A 278 -9.28 7.84 11.28
C LYS A 278 -8.77 6.54 10.63
N LEU A 279 -7.48 6.23 10.77
CA LEU A 279 -6.87 5.03 10.18
C LEU A 279 -7.38 3.72 10.74
N ALA A 280 -7.97 3.70 11.94
CA ALA A 280 -8.48 2.49 12.58
C ALA A 280 -9.50 1.71 11.72
N ASN A 281 -10.17 2.37 10.76
CA ASN A 281 -11.14 1.77 9.84
C ASN A 281 -10.60 1.52 8.42
N GLN A 282 -9.32 1.79 8.19
CA GLN A 282 -8.70 1.72 6.86
C GLN A 282 -8.00 0.37 6.65
N ARG A 283 -7.50 0.18 5.42
CA ARG A 283 -6.69 -0.98 5.04
C ARG A 283 -5.34 -0.53 4.52
N ILE A 284 -4.32 -1.33 4.77
CA ILE A 284 -2.94 -1.07 4.32
C ILE A 284 -2.56 -1.94 3.11
N ALA A 285 -1.69 -1.38 2.28
CA ALA A 285 -1.14 -2.02 1.08
C ALA A 285 -2.21 -2.38 0.03
N GLY A 286 -2.10 -3.56 -0.61
CA GLY A 286 -2.95 -3.98 -1.72
C GLY A 286 -3.86 -5.16 -1.39
N GLY A 287 -4.67 -5.57 -2.36
CA GLY A 287 -5.50 -6.78 -2.24
C GLY A 287 -6.82 -6.60 -1.51
N HIS A 288 -7.36 -5.37 -1.45
CA HIS A 288 -8.59 -5.07 -0.69
C HIS A 288 -9.80 -5.92 -1.12
N ALA A 289 -9.97 -6.20 -2.41
CA ALA A 289 -11.04 -7.08 -2.90
C ALA A 289 -10.93 -8.54 -2.38
N LYS A 290 -9.78 -8.94 -1.85
CA LYS A 290 -9.50 -10.25 -1.25
C LYS A 290 -9.54 -10.22 0.29
N ASP A 291 -10.07 -9.15 0.87
CA ASP A 291 -10.11 -8.92 2.31
C ASP A 291 -8.73 -8.76 2.99
N TYR A 292 -7.70 -8.37 2.24
CA TYR A 292 -6.37 -8.13 2.79
C TYR A 292 -6.23 -6.73 3.39
N GLY A 293 -5.23 -6.57 4.26
CA GLY A 293 -4.77 -5.29 4.78
C GLY A 293 -5.56 -4.72 5.96
N ARG A 294 -6.51 -5.44 6.57
CA ARG A 294 -7.15 -5.03 7.83
C ARG A 294 -6.16 -5.12 9.00
N PHE A 295 -6.20 -4.15 9.89
CA PHE A 295 -5.28 -4.04 11.03
C PHE A 295 -5.94 -3.34 12.22
N VAL A 296 -5.26 -3.40 13.37
CA VAL A 296 -5.55 -2.58 14.55
C VAL A 296 -4.31 -1.79 14.93
N ILE A 297 -4.51 -0.59 15.46
CA ILE A 297 -3.45 0.19 16.12
C ILE A 297 -3.43 -0.28 17.58
N GLU A 298 -2.28 -0.80 18.01
CA GLU A 298 -2.05 -1.24 19.39
C GLU A 298 -1.54 -0.09 20.25
N ASP A 299 -0.71 0.79 19.69
CA ASP A 299 -0.17 1.95 20.39
C ASP A 299 0.25 3.07 19.41
N VAL A 300 0.31 4.29 19.93
CA VAL A 300 0.88 5.47 19.29
C VAL A 300 1.76 6.14 20.33
N ILE A 301 3.05 6.23 20.02
CA ILE A 301 4.08 6.77 20.91
C ILE A 301 4.57 8.08 20.30
N LEU A 302 4.37 9.19 21.00
CA LEU A 302 4.79 10.53 20.61
C LEU A 302 6.02 10.93 21.43
N ASP A 303 7.17 11.07 20.79
CA ASP A 303 8.46 11.39 21.44
C ASP A 303 8.76 10.52 22.70
N GLY A 304 8.36 9.24 22.65
CA GLY A 304 8.60 8.25 23.70
C GLY A 304 7.45 8.05 24.69
N GLU A 305 6.39 8.87 24.62
CA GLU A 305 5.22 8.75 25.49
C GLU A 305 4.03 8.13 24.75
N SER A 306 3.42 7.09 25.32
CA SER A 306 2.19 6.51 24.76
C SER A 306 1.03 7.51 24.91
N VAL A 307 0.38 7.81 23.78
CA VAL A 307 -0.77 8.72 23.69
C VAL A 307 -2.02 8.00 23.17
N TRP A 308 -1.95 6.68 22.94
CA TRP A 308 -3.05 5.89 22.39
C TRP A 308 -3.93 5.29 23.47
N THR A 309 -5.24 5.28 23.21
CA THR A 309 -6.23 4.55 24.01
C THR A 309 -7.08 3.69 23.07
N PRO A 310 -7.89 2.74 23.59
CA PRO A 310 -8.84 1.99 22.76
C PRO A 310 -9.84 2.87 22.00
N SER A 311 -10.07 4.10 22.45
CA SER A 311 -10.91 5.10 21.79
C SER A 311 -10.15 6.00 20.80
N GLY A 312 -8.85 5.75 20.61
CA GLY A 312 -7.94 6.57 19.83
C GLY A 312 -7.04 7.44 20.69
N VAL A 313 -6.26 8.31 20.03
CA VAL A 313 -5.50 9.38 20.68
C VAL A 313 -6.48 10.36 21.33
N SER A 314 -6.42 10.46 22.65
CA SER A 314 -7.22 11.38 23.46
C SER A 314 -6.53 11.65 24.80
N GLY A 315 -6.61 12.88 25.30
CA GLY A 315 -6.07 13.26 26.62
C GLY A 315 -5.45 14.65 26.65
N GLN A 316 -5.29 15.19 27.87
CA GLN A 316 -4.76 16.54 28.13
C GLN A 316 -3.40 16.78 27.47
N ALA A 317 -2.51 15.77 27.45
CA ALA A 317 -1.19 15.89 26.84
C ALA A 317 -1.22 16.13 25.30
N THR A 318 -2.35 15.89 24.65
CA THR A 318 -2.54 16.06 23.21
C THR A 318 -3.53 17.17 22.83
N GLU A 319 -4.19 17.77 23.82
CA GLU A 319 -5.26 18.76 23.64
C GLU A 319 -4.78 19.98 22.85
N GLN A 320 -3.61 20.52 23.20
CA GLN A 320 -2.99 21.64 22.48
C GLN A 320 -2.82 21.38 20.97
N PHE A 321 -2.53 20.14 20.57
CA PHE A 321 -2.35 19.80 19.16
C PHE A 321 -3.70 19.76 18.43
N PHE A 322 -4.74 19.27 19.10
CA PHE A 322 -6.10 19.22 18.55
C PHE A 322 -6.73 20.61 18.45
N ASP A 323 -6.48 21.48 19.41
CA ASP A 323 -6.90 22.88 19.37
C ASP A 323 -6.20 23.62 18.22
N ALA A 324 -4.88 23.47 18.10
CA ALA A 324 -4.11 24.12 17.04
C ALA A 324 -4.54 23.69 15.63
N ILE A 325 -4.84 22.39 15.42
CA ILE A 325 -5.37 21.95 14.12
C ILE A 325 -6.81 22.38 13.90
N ALA A 326 -7.66 22.45 14.94
CA ALA A 326 -9.02 22.97 14.79
C ALA A 326 -9.00 24.43 14.34
N GLU A 327 -8.22 25.29 14.99
CA GLU A 327 -8.03 26.68 14.59
C GLU A 327 -7.50 26.81 13.16
N ALA A 328 -6.49 26.00 12.81
CA ALA A 328 -5.93 26.03 11.47
C ALA A 328 -6.92 25.52 10.41
N LEU A 329 -7.76 24.53 10.73
CA LEU A 329 -8.83 24.07 9.85
C LEU A 329 -9.91 25.13 9.69
N ASP A 330 -10.24 25.90 10.73
CA ASP A 330 -11.19 27.02 10.70
C ASP A 330 -10.67 28.20 9.85
N GLY A 331 -9.36 28.41 9.83
CA GLY A 331 -8.71 29.38 8.93
C GLY A 331 -8.54 28.90 7.48
N MET A 332 -8.57 27.59 7.24
CA MET A 332 -8.21 27.00 5.93
C MET A 332 -9.18 27.37 4.80
N THR A 333 -8.62 27.67 3.63
CA THR A 333 -9.37 28.04 2.42
C THR A 333 -8.90 27.27 1.19
N SER A 334 -9.71 27.24 0.12
CA SER A 334 -9.28 26.61 -1.13
C SER A 334 -8.13 27.35 -1.81
N SER A 335 -8.00 28.67 -1.61
CA SER A 335 -6.97 29.48 -2.29
C SER A 335 -5.54 29.04 -1.98
N GLU A 336 -5.28 28.51 -0.79
CA GLU A 336 -3.95 28.01 -0.40
C GLU A 336 -3.54 26.80 -1.25
N PHE A 337 -4.50 25.90 -1.51
CA PHE A 337 -4.30 24.74 -2.38
C PHE A 337 -4.20 25.13 -3.85
N GLU A 338 -4.99 26.11 -4.29
CA GLU A 338 -4.90 26.64 -5.65
C GLU A 338 -3.53 27.28 -5.90
N GLN A 339 -3.05 28.13 -4.99
CA GLN A 339 -1.72 28.76 -5.10
C GLN A 339 -0.62 27.70 -5.18
N PHE A 340 -0.69 26.68 -4.32
CA PHE A 340 0.27 25.59 -4.32
C PHE A 340 0.28 24.76 -5.62
N ALA A 341 -0.89 24.59 -6.25
CA ALA A 341 -1.01 23.93 -7.54
C ALA A 341 -0.65 24.84 -8.72
N ALA A 342 -0.88 26.14 -8.58
CA ALA A 342 -0.76 27.15 -9.61
C ALA A 342 0.62 27.81 -9.71
N SER A 343 1.62 27.46 -8.90
CA SER A 343 3.02 27.94 -9.09
C SER A 343 3.62 27.65 -10.49
N ALA A 344 2.84 27.10 -11.42
CA ALA A 344 3.05 27.04 -12.85
C ALA A 344 3.07 28.43 -13.51
N LYS A 345 4.25 28.80 -14.03
CA LYS A 345 4.49 29.80 -15.09
C LYS A 345 3.60 31.06 -15.04
N GLU A 346 4.09 32.10 -14.39
CA GLU A 346 3.96 33.42 -15.02
C GLU A 346 4.79 33.36 -16.32
N ALA A 347 4.11 33.58 -17.45
CA ALA A 347 4.67 33.51 -18.80
C ALA A 347 5.56 34.71 -19.12
#